data_AF-A0A0C2FS30-F1
#
_entry.id   AF-A0A0C2FS30-F1
#
_cell.length_a   1.000
_cell.length_b   1.000
_cell.length_c   1.000
_cell.angle_alpha   90.00
_cell.angle_beta   90.00
_cell.angle_gamma   90.00
#
_symmetry.space_group_name_H-M   'P 1'
#
loop_
_entity.id
_entity.type
_entity.pdbx_description
1 polymer ?
#
loop_
_entity_poly.entity_id
_entity_poly.type
_entity_poly.pdbx_seq_one_letter_code
_entity_poly.pdbx_strand_id
1 'polypeptide(L)'
;LIQVFYPKVPGRYYRLSCIFGVDDLPTLVKRHELVAHKLYLDFQPAAFLCLIQEIRRRSLLPVPFTAAGYDSLPKGPVWNKN
;
A
#
# COMPACT_ATOMS: atom_id res chain seq x y z
N LEU A 1 -25.27 -5.52 -5.45
CA LEU A 1 -23.86 -5.09 -5.59
C LEU A 1 -23.86 -3.58 -5.69
N ILE A 2 -23.61 -2.88 -4.58
CA ILE A 2 -23.46 -1.42 -4.60
C ILE A 2 -22.04 -1.15 -5.07
N GLN A 3 -21.86 -0.91 -6.37
CA GLN A 3 -20.63 -0.27 -6.85
C GLN A 3 -20.69 1.17 -6.37
N VAL A 4 -20.03 1.45 -5.24
CA VAL A 4 -19.86 2.82 -4.78
C VAL A 4 -18.93 3.50 -5.77
N PHE A 5 -19.51 4.28 -6.68
CA PHE A 5 -18.78 5.09 -7.65
C PHE A 5 -18.19 6.28 -6.91
N TYR A 6 -17.09 6.07 -6.18
CA TYR A 6 -16.28 7.17 -5.71
C TYR A 6 -15.57 7.79 -6.93
N PRO A 7 -15.64 9.12 -7.15
CA PRO A 7 -14.79 9.77 -8.14
C PRO A 7 -13.33 9.38 -7.88
N LYS A 8 -12.53 9.25 -8.94
CA LYS A 8 -11.10 8.96 -8.80
C LYS A 8 -10.43 10.07 -8.00
N VAL A 9 -10.18 9.83 -6.71
CA VAL A 9 -9.49 10.76 -5.82
C VAL A 9 -8.20 10.09 -5.36
N PRO A 10 -7.03 10.51 -5.89
CA PRO A 10 -5.75 9.99 -5.43
C PRO A 10 -5.52 10.35 -3.96
N GLY A 11 -4.50 9.72 -3.37
CA GLY A 11 -4.01 10.09 -2.05
C GLY A 11 -3.64 11.57 -1.91
N ARG A 12 -3.41 11.99 -0.67
CA ARG A 12 -3.08 13.37 -0.30
C ARG A 12 -1.69 13.44 0.31
N TYR A 13 -0.89 14.44 -0.07
CA TYR A 13 0.38 14.70 0.60
C TYR A 13 0.17 15.39 1.97
N TYR A 14 0.87 14.93 3.01
CA TYR A 14 0.85 15.52 4.34
C TYR A 14 2.20 15.30 5.03
N ARG A 15 2.79 16.31 5.68
CA ARG A 15 4.09 16.17 6.40
C ARG A 15 5.12 15.31 5.64
N LEU A 16 5.48 15.73 4.43
CA LEU A 16 6.53 15.11 3.59
C LEU A 16 6.25 13.64 3.16
N SER A 17 5.02 13.15 3.26
CA SER A 17 4.65 11.78 2.84
C SER A 17 3.20 11.71 2.37
N CYS A 18 2.89 10.76 1.47
CA CYS A 18 1.54 10.56 0.96
C CYS A 18 0.67 9.79 1.95
N ILE A 19 -0.59 10.23 2.13
CA ILE A 19 -1.69 9.44 2.70
C ILE A 19 -2.39 8.75 1.54
N PHE A 20 -2.33 7.43 1.49
CA PHE A 20 -2.89 6.64 0.40
C PHE A 20 -4.42 6.68 0.41
N GLY A 21 -5.00 6.90 -0.77
CA GLY A 21 -6.43 6.78 -1.05
C GLY A 21 -6.78 5.45 -1.73
N VAL A 22 -8.05 5.30 -2.11
CA VAL A 22 -8.59 4.09 -2.75
C VAL A 22 -7.88 3.81 -4.09
N ASP A 23 -7.59 4.86 -4.85
CA ASP A 23 -6.97 4.73 -6.17
C ASP A 23 -5.48 4.37 -6.13
N ASP A 24 -4.84 4.50 -4.97
CA ASP A 24 -3.44 4.10 -4.81
C ASP A 24 -3.33 2.57 -4.60
N LEU A 25 -4.41 1.91 -4.17
CA LEU A 25 -4.41 0.49 -3.81
C LEU A 25 -4.00 -0.45 -4.97
N PRO A 26 -4.48 -0.30 -6.22
CA PRO A 26 -4.10 -1.20 -7.31
C PRO A 26 -2.58 -1.25 -7.58
N THR A 27 -1.88 -0.15 -7.29
CA THR A 27 -0.41 -0.08 -7.35
C THR A 27 0.20 -0.60 -6.06
N LEU A 28 -0.34 -0.19 -4.91
CA LEU A 28 0.19 -0.53 -3.58
C LEU A 28 0.20 -2.04 -3.32
N VAL A 29 -0.84 -2.77 -3.73
CA VAL A 29 -0.95 -4.21 -3.47
C VAL A 29 -0.07 -5.08 -4.37
N LYS A 30 0.47 -4.53 -5.46
CA LYS A 30 1.37 -5.23 -6.39
C LYS A 30 2.85 -5.03 -6.06
N ARG A 31 3.14 -4.10 -5.16
CA ARG A 31 4.47 -3.76 -4.70
C ARG A 31 5.04 -4.82 -3.78
N HIS A 32 6.37 -4.89 -3.70
CA HIS A 32 7.08 -5.92 -2.93
C HIS A 32 7.29 -5.50 -1.46
N GLU A 33 7.09 -4.22 -1.15
CA GLU A 33 7.14 -3.66 0.20
C GLU A 33 6.12 -4.33 1.14
N LEU A 34 6.57 -4.79 2.32
CA LEU A 34 5.70 -5.43 3.32
C LEU A 34 4.72 -4.47 4.00
N VAL A 35 5.15 -3.21 4.16
CA VAL A 35 4.43 -2.20 4.94
C VAL A 35 4.33 -0.94 4.13
N ALA A 36 3.12 -0.38 4.08
CA ALA A 36 2.84 0.90 3.48
C ALA A 36 2.52 1.92 4.58
N HIS A 37 3.21 3.07 4.54
CA HIS A 37 2.89 4.23 5.38
C HIS A 37 2.54 5.40 4.47
N LYS A 38 1.35 6.01 4.54
CA LYS A 38 0.33 5.97 5.61
C LYS A 38 -1.09 5.84 5.05
N LEU A 39 -1.97 5.21 5.83
CA LEU A 39 -3.42 5.17 5.64
C LEU A 39 -4.07 5.69 6.92
N TYR A 40 -5.05 6.59 6.79
CA TYR A 40 -5.82 7.09 7.92
C TYR A 40 -7.30 6.79 7.75
N LEU A 41 -7.99 6.50 8.85
CA LEU A 41 -9.42 6.22 8.83
C LEU A 41 -10.27 7.48 8.62
N ASP A 42 -9.72 8.66 8.92
CA ASP A 42 -10.34 9.97 8.70
C ASP A 42 -10.14 10.49 7.26
N PHE A 43 -9.36 9.80 6.42
CA PHE A 43 -9.14 10.13 5.02
C PHE A 43 -9.36 8.90 4.14
N GLN A 44 -10.47 8.88 3.40
CA GLN A 44 -10.88 7.76 2.54
C GLN A 44 -10.82 6.39 3.27
N PRO A 45 -11.64 6.15 4.30
CA PRO A 45 -11.61 4.90 5.09
C PRO A 45 -11.77 3.62 4.24
N ALA A 46 -12.42 3.74 3.08
CA ALA A 46 -12.50 2.66 2.09
C ALA A 46 -11.12 2.13 1.68
N ALA A 47 -10.08 2.98 1.61
CA ALA A 47 -8.72 2.56 1.28
C ALA A 47 -8.18 1.55 2.30
N PHE A 48 -8.34 1.86 3.59
CA PHE A 48 -7.94 0.96 4.68
C PHE A 48 -8.76 -0.34 4.66
N LEU A 49 -10.08 -0.25 4.53
CA LEU A 49 -10.97 -1.40 4.55
C LEU A 49 -10.71 -2.36 3.36
N CYS A 50 -10.56 -1.82 2.15
CA CYS A 50 -10.25 -2.61 0.96
C CYS A 50 -8.88 -3.28 1.06
N LEU A 51 -7.87 -2.60 1.62
CA LEU A 51 -6.55 -3.18 1.83
C LEU A 51 -6.60 -4.37 2.81
N ILE A 52 -7.34 -4.25 3.93
CA ILE A 52 -7.53 -5.36 4.88
C ILE A 52 -8.30 -6.52 4.24
N GLN A 53 -9.32 -6.24 3.43
CA GLN A 53 -10.05 -7.28 2.68
C GLN A 53 -9.13 -8.03 1.72
N GLU A 54 -8.26 -7.33 0.98
CA GLU A 54 -7.29 -7.95 0.07
C GLU A 54 -6.24 -8.77 0.83
N ILE A 55 -5.72 -8.29 1.96
CA ILE A 55 -4.81 -9.05 2.82
C ILE A 55 -5.48 -10.35 3.29
N ARG A 56 -6.73 -10.27 3.76
CA ARG A 56 -7.50 -11.45 4.17
C ARG A 56 -7.76 -12.41 3.01
N ARG A 57 -8.03 -11.91 1.81
CA ARG A 57 -8.19 -12.74 0.62
C ARG A 57 -6.90 -13.50 0.30
N ARG A 58 -5.73 -12.84 0.39
CA ARG A 58 -4.40 -13.46 0.19
C ARG A 58 -4.06 -14.47 1.28
N SER A 59 -4.45 -14.24 2.52
CA SER A 59 -4.18 -15.20 3.59
C SER A 59 -4.98 -16.50 3.44
N LEU A 60 -6.15 -16.45 2.80
CA LEU A 60 -6.97 -17.63 2.51
C LEU A 60 -6.46 -18.44 1.30
N LEU A 61 -5.70 -17.80 0.40
CA LEU A 61 -5.10 -18.41 -0.78
C LEU A 61 -3.61 -18.05 -0.83
N PRO A 62 -2.79 -18.63 0.07
CA PRO A 62 -1.40 -18.22 0.24
C PRO A 62 -0.59 -18.55 -1.02
N VAL A 63 0.06 -17.52 -1.55
CA VAL A 63 1.10 -17.66 -2.58
C VAL A 63 2.44 -17.77 -1.85
N PRO A 64 3.36 -18.66 -2.27
CA PRO A 64 4.69 -18.75 -1.68
C PRO A 64 5.38 -17.38 -1.66
N PHE A 65 5.85 -16.98 -0.48
CA PHE A 65 6.63 -15.76 -0.34
C PHE A 65 7.97 -15.92 -1.06
N THR A 66 8.37 -14.90 -1.81
CA THR A 66 9.69 -14.81 -2.44
C THR A 66 10.34 -13.47 -2.10
N ALA A 67 11.60 -13.54 -1.69
CA ALA A 67 12.41 -12.35 -1.43
C ALA A 67 13.04 -11.77 -2.72
N ALA A 68 12.87 -12.42 -3.88
CA ALA A 68 13.54 -12.00 -5.12
C ALA A 68 13.21 -10.56 -5.54
N GLY A 69 11.98 -10.09 -5.27
CA GLY A 69 11.59 -8.71 -5.56
C GLY A 69 12.28 -7.65 -4.69
N TYR A 70 12.87 -8.04 -3.56
CA TYR A 70 13.50 -7.11 -2.61
C TYR A 70 14.84 -6.59 -3.13
N ASP A 71 15.50 -7.33 -4.01
CA ASP A 71 16.75 -6.88 -4.64
C ASP A 71 16.55 -5.63 -5.50
N SER A 72 15.32 -5.41 -5.98
CA SER A 72 14.95 -4.22 -6.77
C SER A 72 14.57 -3.00 -5.93
N LEU A 73 14.44 -3.16 -4.60
CA LEU A 73 14.04 -2.06 -3.73
C LEU A 73 15.19 -1.04 -3.57
N PRO A 74 14.86 0.26 -3.39
CA PRO A 74 15.87 1.26 -3.10
C PRO A 74 16.70 0.84 -1.89
N LYS A 75 18.02 0.74 -2.09
CA LYS A 75 18.95 0.50 -0.99
C LYS A 75 18.86 1.70 -0.05
N GLY A 76 18.85 1.42 1.26
CA GLY A 76 18.89 2.47 2.27
C GLY A 76 20.13 3.35 2.12
N PRO A 77 20.16 4.52 2.78
CA PRO A 77 21.32 5.40 2.74
C PRO A 77 22.59 4.64 3.14
N VAL A 78 23.63 4.74 2.32
CA VAL A 78 24.94 4.18 2.64
C VAL A 78 25.54 5.06 3.73
N TRP A 79 25.55 4.56 4.97
CA TRP A 79 26.27 5.20 6.04
C TRP A 79 27.77 5.01 5.80
N ASN A 80 28.47 6.07 5.38
CA ASN A 80 29.93 6.06 5.39
C ASN A 80 30.40 5.91 6.85
N LYS A 81 30.99 4.76 7.16
CA LYS A 81 31.75 4.57 8.38
C LYS A 81 33.14 5.15 8.12
N ASN A 82 33.33 6.42 8.44
CA ASN A 82 34.67 6.96 8.67
C ASN A 82 35.20 6.45 10.00
#